data_AF-A0A151F1H1-F1
#
_entry.id   AF-A0A151F1H1-F1
#
_cell.length_a   1.000
_cell.length_b   1.000
_cell.length_c   1.000
_cell.angle_alpha   90.00
_cell.angle_beta   90.00
_cell.angle_gamma   90.00
#
_symmetry.space_group_name_H-M   'P 1'
#
loop_
_entity.id
_entity.type
_entity.pdbx_description
1 polymer ?
#
loop_
_entity_poly.entity_id
_entity_poly.type
_entity_poly.pdbx_seq_one_letter_code
_entity_poly.pdbx_strand_id
1 'polypeptide(L)'
;MPLETIRLYKCPQFLSMKQGIVDDLKKARKELLSVTEGLTGDLRITKKWSLKDVLSHIIGWDYHTVRAIEECLKGKRPFYFDLNWDVLNEEEVQKRRKLSFNDVLKELEQSHEVLLDLVSNLPEDRLTEYHGHRWKRYKITPQSMLQAAIDHDFFHVQKIQEAANQQ
;
A
#
# COMPACT_ATOMS: atom_id res chain seq x y z
N MET A 1 -15.84 -58.25 -6.73
CA MET A 1 -15.75 -57.22 -7.79
C MET A 1 -15.55 -55.87 -7.12
N PRO A 2 -14.47 -55.13 -7.41
CA PRO A 2 -14.25 -53.81 -6.83
C PRO A 2 -15.04 -52.77 -7.63
N LEU A 3 -15.68 -51.82 -6.95
CA LEU A 3 -16.12 -50.58 -7.58
C LEU A 3 -15.21 -49.44 -7.13
N GLU A 4 -14.91 -48.63 -8.13
CA GLU A 4 -13.71 -47.82 -8.28
C GLU A 4 -13.65 -46.58 -7.37
N THR A 5 -12.41 -46.20 -7.12
CA THR A 5 -11.92 -45.02 -6.43
C THR A 5 -12.54 -43.73 -6.99
N ILE A 6 -13.25 -42.97 -6.14
CA ILE A 6 -13.65 -41.59 -6.45
C ILE A 6 -12.38 -40.74 -6.49
N ARG A 7 -11.95 -40.38 -7.71
CA ARG A 7 -10.90 -39.38 -7.93
C ARG A 7 -11.51 -38.01 -7.66
N LEU A 8 -11.32 -37.49 -6.44
CA LEU A 8 -11.60 -36.09 -6.11
C LEU A 8 -10.72 -35.21 -7.00
N TYR A 9 -11.29 -34.68 -8.08
CA TYR A 9 -10.66 -33.61 -8.85
C TYR A 9 -10.51 -32.41 -7.91
N LYS A 10 -9.27 -32.10 -7.52
CA LYS A 10 -8.94 -30.81 -6.89
C LYS A 10 -9.33 -29.72 -7.88
N CYS A 11 -10.42 -29.02 -7.59
CA CYS A 11 -10.77 -27.79 -8.27
C CYS A 11 -9.58 -26.83 -8.15
N PRO A 12 -9.13 -26.14 -9.21
CA PRO A 12 -8.12 -25.10 -9.08
C PRO A 12 -8.64 -24.09 -8.06
N GLN A 13 -7.93 -23.93 -6.95
CA GLN A 13 -8.35 -23.03 -5.89
C GLN A 13 -8.15 -21.61 -6.44
N PHE A 14 -9.20 -21.03 -7.02
CA PHE A 14 -9.20 -19.62 -7.40
C PHE A 14 -8.92 -18.83 -6.14
N LEU A 15 -7.86 -18.03 -6.19
CA LEU A 15 -7.46 -17.16 -5.09
C LEU A 15 -8.62 -16.21 -4.79
N SER A 16 -8.98 -16.04 -3.52
CA SER A 16 -10.02 -15.08 -3.14
C SER A 16 -9.55 -13.66 -3.42
N MET A 17 -10.48 -12.70 -3.57
CA MET A 17 -10.13 -11.30 -3.84
C MET A 17 -9.22 -10.76 -2.74
N LYS A 18 -9.56 -11.08 -1.49
CA LYS A 18 -8.76 -10.68 -0.33
C LYS A 18 -7.33 -11.20 -0.45
N GLN A 19 -7.18 -12.49 -0.73
CA GLN A 19 -5.85 -13.09 -0.83
C GLN A 19 -5.04 -12.49 -1.98
N GLY A 20 -5.67 -12.16 -3.10
CA GLY A 20 -5.02 -11.45 -4.21
C GLY A 20 -4.48 -10.08 -3.80
N ILE A 21 -5.30 -9.28 -3.10
CA ILE A 21 -4.88 -7.97 -2.60
C ILE A 21 -3.72 -8.10 -1.59
N VAL A 22 -3.78 -9.08 -0.68
CA VAL A 22 -2.72 -9.33 0.30
C VAL A 22 -1.41 -9.70 -0.40
N ASP A 23 -1.47 -10.55 -1.43
CA ASP A 23 -0.30 -10.99 -2.18
C ASP A 23 0.30 -9.83 -2.98
N ASP A 24 -0.54 -8.99 -3.61
CA ASP A 24 -0.09 -7.82 -4.37
C ASP A 24 0.51 -6.73 -3.47
N LEU A 25 -0.06 -6.48 -2.28
CA LEU A 25 0.52 -5.58 -1.28
C LEU A 25 1.92 -6.04 -0.87
N LYS A 26 2.06 -7.33 -0.51
CA LYS A 26 3.35 -7.92 -0.15
C LYS A 26 4.35 -7.84 -1.28
N LYS A 27 3.92 -8.12 -2.50
CA LYS A 27 4.76 -8.03 -3.69
C LYS A 27 5.24 -6.60 -3.92
N ALA A 28 4.34 -5.62 -3.89
CA ALA A 28 4.68 -4.22 -4.09
C ALA A 28 5.70 -3.72 -3.05
N ARG A 29 5.47 -4.00 -1.75
CA ARG A 29 6.41 -3.62 -0.68
C ARG A 29 7.75 -4.34 -0.79
N LYS A 30 7.76 -5.62 -1.15
CA LYS A 30 8.99 -6.38 -1.37
C LYS A 30 9.82 -5.79 -2.52
N GLU A 31 9.19 -5.45 -3.64
CA GLU A 31 9.88 -4.81 -4.76
C GLU A 31 10.39 -3.42 -4.37
N LEU A 32 9.60 -2.63 -3.62
CA LEU A 32 10.01 -1.33 -3.11
C LEU A 32 11.26 -1.43 -2.22
N LEU A 33 11.28 -2.38 -1.28
CA LEU A 33 12.45 -2.61 -0.42
C LEU A 33 13.66 -3.10 -1.25
N SER A 34 13.45 -4.01 -2.19
CA SER A 34 14.52 -4.55 -3.03
C SER A 34 15.22 -3.46 -3.86
N VAL A 35 14.47 -2.53 -4.46
CA VAL A 35 15.09 -1.42 -5.21
C VAL A 35 15.77 -0.38 -4.32
N THR A 36 15.62 -0.47 -2.99
CA THR A 36 16.33 0.40 -2.03
C THR A 36 17.65 -0.20 -1.54
N GLU A 37 17.90 -1.49 -1.81
CA GLU A 37 19.09 -2.19 -1.32
C GLU A 37 20.38 -1.55 -1.85
N GLY A 38 21.30 -1.24 -0.93
CA GLY A 38 22.58 -0.60 -1.27
C GLY A 38 22.47 0.90 -1.58
N LEU A 39 21.27 1.49 -1.59
CA LEU A 39 21.08 2.92 -1.79
C LEU A 39 21.21 3.70 -0.48
N THR A 40 21.57 4.98 -0.60
CA THR A 40 21.63 5.91 0.53
C THR A 40 20.35 6.75 0.60
N GLY A 41 19.91 7.07 1.83
CA GLY A 41 18.68 7.82 2.03
C GLY A 41 18.68 9.26 1.48
N ASP A 42 19.84 9.81 1.13
CA ASP A 42 20.02 11.14 0.54
C ASP A 42 19.96 11.16 -1.00
N LEU A 43 19.94 9.98 -1.65
CA LEU A 43 19.70 9.83 -3.09
C LEU A 43 18.50 10.67 -3.53
N ARG A 44 18.69 11.50 -4.54
CA ARG A 44 17.60 12.34 -5.08
C ARG A 44 16.71 11.51 -6.00
N ILE A 45 15.45 11.33 -5.59
CA ILE A 45 14.43 10.65 -6.41
C ILE A 45 13.67 11.65 -7.27
N THR A 46 13.42 12.84 -6.72
CA THR A 46 12.88 13.99 -7.46
C THR A 46 13.72 15.23 -7.19
N LYS A 47 13.40 16.34 -7.86
CA LYS A 47 14.02 17.65 -7.56
C LYS A 47 13.85 18.07 -6.09
N LYS A 48 12.81 17.58 -5.42
CA LYS A 48 12.44 17.98 -4.05
C LYS A 48 12.81 16.92 -3.02
N TRP A 49 12.60 15.64 -3.33
CA TRP A 49 12.61 14.56 -2.35
C TRP A 49 13.81 13.63 -2.49
N SER A 50 14.40 13.32 -1.34
CA SER A 50 15.35 12.22 -1.21
C SER A 50 14.63 10.88 -1.15
N LEU A 51 15.39 9.78 -1.22
CA LEU A 51 14.86 8.44 -0.99
C LEU A 51 14.22 8.33 0.40
N LYS A 52 14.87 8.86 1.44
CA LYS A 52 14.30 8.93 2.79
C LYS A 52 12.96 9.69 2.83
N ASP A 53 12.85 10.81 2.11
CA ASP A 53 11.58 11.56 2.02
C ASP A 53 10.51 10.76 1.28
N VAL A 54 10.89 10.05 0.20
CA VAL A 54 9.99 9.15 -0.53
C VAL A 54 9.47 8.04 0.38
N LEU A 55 10.33 7.34 1.12
CA LEU A 55 9.86 6.29 2.03
C LEU A 55 9.02 6.88 3.18
N SER A 56 9.38 8.07 3.66
CA SER A 56 8.64 8.73 4.76
C SER A 56 7.19 9.07 4.40
N HIS A 57 6.91 9.51 3.17
CA HIS A 57 5.53 9.77 2.77
C HIS A 57 4.76 8.48 2.46
N ILE A 58 5.42 7.41 1.97
CA ILE A 58 4.78 6.10 1.78
C ILE A 58 4.28 5.54 3.11
N ILE A 59 5.10 5.64 4.17
CA ILE A 59 4.68 5.30 5.55
C ILE A 59 3.40 6.07 5.93
N GLY A 60 3.36 7.37 5.64
CA GLY A 60 2.18 8.20 5.86
C GLY A 60 0.95 7.66 5.15
N TRP A 61 1.08 7.30 3.87
CA TRP A 61 -0.01 6.75 3.07
C TRP A 61 -0.50 5.37 3.53
N ASP A 62 0.36 4.51 4.08
CA ASP A 62 -0.07 3.25 4.69
C ASP A 62 -1.07 3.53 5.82
N TYR A 63 -0.70 4.42 6.76
CA TYR A 63 -1.56 4.80 7.89
C TYR A 63 -2.81 5.58 7.46
N HIS A 64 -2.69 6.47 6.48
CA HIS A 64 -3.84 7.20 5.94
C HIS A 64 -4.82 6.27 5.23
N THR A 65 -4.34 5.25 4.53
CA THR A 65 -5.17 4.23 3.87
C THR A 65 -5.93 3.42 4.90
N VAL A 66 -5.26 2.98 5.98
CA VAL A 66 -5.91 2.27 7.10
C VAL A 66 -7.05 3.10 7.67
N ARG A 67 -6.77 4.35 8.05
CA ARG A 67 -7.79 5.27 8.59
C ARG A 67 -8.93 5.51 7.61
N ALA A 68 -8.64 5.69 6.33
CA ALA A 68 -9.65 5.95 5.31
C ALA A 68 -10.56 4.74 5.06
N ILE A 69 -10.02 3.53 5.12
CA ILE A 69 -10.81 2.29 5.05
C ILE A 69 -11.75 2.23 6.26
N GLU A 70 -11.26 2.49 7.47
CA GLU A 70 -12.10 2.50 8.68
C GLU A 70 -13.20 3.57 8.62
N GLU A 71 -12.90 4.77 8.12
CA GLU A 71 -13.89 5.83 7.90
C GLU A 71 -14.92 5.40 6.86
N CYS A 72 -14.47 4.82 5.74
CA CYS A 72 -15.32 4.31 4.68
C CYS A 72 -16.30 3.27 5.20
N LEU A 73 -15.83 2.27 5.96
CA LEU A 73 -16.66 1.21 6.55
C LEU A 73 -17.69 1.73 7.57
N LYS A 74 -17.47 2.95 8.10
CA LYS A 74 -18.43 3.66 8.97
C LYS A 74 -19.39 4.55 8.16
N GLY A 75 -19.40 4.42 6.83
CA GLY A 75 -20.17 5.26 5.91
C GLY A 75 -19.64 6.69 5.75
N LYS A 76 -18.46 7.01 6.31
CA LYS A 76 -17.87 8.34 6.24
C LYS A 76 -17.04 8.51 4.96
N ARG A 77 -16.95 9.76 4.51
CA ARG A 77 -16.04 10.16 3.43
C ARG A 77 -14.60 10.14 3.98
N PRO A 78 -13.62 9.55 3.27
CA PRO A 78 -12.23 9.59 3.71
C PRO A 78 -11.72 11.01 3.93
N PHE A 79 -11.04 11.24 5.05
CA PHE A 79 -10.64 12.57 5.51
C PHE A 79 -9.74 13.32 4.51
N TYR A 80 -8.87 12.63 3.78
CA TYR A 80 -7.89 13.26 2.89
C TYR A 80 -8.48 13.75 1.57
N PHE A 81 -9.77 13.52 1.30
CA PHE A 81 -10.39 13.95 0.04
C PHE A 81 -10.48 15.47 -0.07
N ASP A 82 -10.57 16.15 1.06
CA ASP A 82 -10.75 17.59 1.12
C ASP A 82 -9.45 18.30 1.56
N LEU A 83 -8.32 17.56 1.59
CA LEU A 83 -7.00 18.05 1.93
C LEU A 83 -6.13 18.29 0.70
N ASN A 84 -5.16 19.20 0.85
CA ASN A 84 -4.07 19.32 -0.10
C ASN A 84 -3.06 18.19 0.15
N TRP A 85 -2.94 17.27 -0.80
CA TRP A 85 -2.04 16.11 -0.67
C TRP A 85 -0.57 16.50 -0.63
N ASP A 86 -0.16 17.61 -1.26
CA ASP A 86 1.22 18.07 -1.20
C ASP A 86 1.59 18.51 0.23
N VAL A 87 0.67 19.22 0.89
CA VAL A 87 0.85 19.64 2.29
C VAL A 87 0.87 18.42 3.22
N LEU A 88 -0.07 17.49 3.04
CA LEU A 88 -0.14 16.26 3.84
C LEU A 88 1.14 15.42 3.67
N ASN A 89 1.64 15.29 2.44
CA ASN A 89 2.89 14.58 2.16
C ASN A 89 4.10 15.26 2.82
N GLU A 90 4.16 16.59 2.77
CA GLU A 90 5.22 17.35 3.45
C GLU A 90 5.19 17.13 4.97
N GLU A 91 3.99 17.13 5.58
CA GLU A 91 3.83 16.85 7.00
C GLU A 91 4.34 15.45 7.37
N GLU A 92 4.01 14.43 6.58
CA GLU A 92 4.50 13.05 6.78
C GLU A 92 6.02 12.93 6.64
N VAL A 93 6.63 13.66 5.72
CA VAL A 93 8.09 13.77 5.61
C VAL A 93 8.68 14.47 6.85
N GLN A 94 8.08 15.56 7.31
CA GLN A 94 8.59 16.30 8.47
C GLN A 94 8.58 15.48 9.76
N LYS A 95 7.56 14.63 9.97
CA LYS A 95 7.48 13.72 11.14
C LYS A 95 8.72 12.85 11.29
N ARG A 96 9.34 12.46 10.17
CA ARG A 96 10.48 11.52 10.12
C ARG A 96 11.81 12.18 9.80
N ARG A 97 11.84 13.52 9.69
CA ARG A 97 13.03 14.26 9.27
C ARG A 97 14.27 13.96 10.13
N LYS A 98 14.07 13.81 11.45
CA LYS A 98 15.13 13.52 12.42
C LYS A 98 15.52 12.04 12.52
N LEU A 99 14.75 11.14 11.90
CA LEU A 99 15.06 9.71 11.90
C LEU A 99 16.25 9.41 10.99
N SER A 100 17.00 8.38 11.36
CA SER A 100 18.01 7.79 10.46
C SER A 100 17.31 7.10 9.29
N PHE A 101 18.04 6.86 8.20
CA PHE A 101 17.48 6.13 7.06
C PHE A 101 17.05 4.70 7.45
N ASN A 102 17.84 4.05 8.32
CA ASN A 102 17.51 2.72 8.83
C ASN A 102 16.24 2.71 9.70
N ASP A 103 16.01 3.76 10.49
CA ASP A 103 14.78 3.85 11.29
C ASP A 103 13.55 4.07 10.39
N VAL A 104 13.71 4.83 9.29
CA VAL A 104 12.65 4.98 8.27
C VAL A 104 12.36 3.65 7.58
N LEU A 105 13.37 2.85 7.23
CA LEU A 105 13.16 1.51 6.65
C LEU A 105 12.41 0.58 7.62
N LYS A 106 12.76 0.59 8.91
CA LYS A 106 12.03 -0.20 9.92
C LYS A 106 10.59 0.26 10.07
N GLU A 107 10.34 1.57 10.10
CA GLU A 107 8.98 2.10 10.20
C GLU A 107 8.17 1.81 8.93
N LEU A 108 8.81 1.76 7.76
CA LEU A 108 8.19 1.33 6.49
C LEU A 108 7.71 -0.12 6.54
N GLU A 109 8.46 -1.02 7.16
CA GLU A 109 7.98 -2.40 7.37
C GLU A 109 6.79 -2.42 8.33
N GLN A 110 6.89 -1.68 9.46
CA GLN A 110 5.83 -1.61 10.47
C GLN A 110 4.52 -1.04 9.92
N SER A 111 4.58 0.03 9.12
CA SER A 111 3.38 0.62 8.52
C SER A 111 2.71 -0.32 7.52
N HIS A 112 3.52 -1.10 6.79
CA HIS A 112 3.01 -2.14 5.90
C HIS A 112 2.32 -3.26 6.67
N GLU A 113 2.90 -3.72 7.79
CA GLU A 113 2.29 -4.74 8.64
C GLU A 113 0.93 -4.31 9.17
N VAL A 114 0.79 -3.04 9.59
CA VAL A 114 -0.50 -2.48 10.03
C VAL A 114 -1.53 -2.50 8.90
N LEU A 115 -1.12 -2.15 7.67
CA LEU A 115 -2.01 -2.23 6.51
C LEU A 115 -2.41 -3.68 6.20
N LEU A 116 -1.47 -4.63 6.23
CA LEU A 116 -1.73 -6.04 6.00
C LEU A 116 -2.63 -6.66 7.07
N ASP A 117 -2.46 -6.28 8.33
CA ASP A 117 -3.29 -6.77 9.43
C ASP A 117 -4.75 -6.31 9.24
N LEU A 118 -4.97 -5.05 8.88
CA LEU A 118 -6.30 -4.54 8.55
C LEU A 118 -6.97 -5.38 7.45
N VAL A 119 -6.30 -5.60 6.32
CA VAL A 119 -6.87 -6.33 5.18
C VAL A 119 -7.14 -7.79 5.52
N SER A 120 -6.23 -8.41 6.28
CA SER A 120 -6.35 -9.82 6.68
C SER A 120 -7.57 -10.03 7.58
N ASN A 121 -7.80 -9.10 8.52
CA ASN A 121 -8.91 -9.15 9.47
C ASN A 121 -10.25 -8.63 8.91
N LEU A 122 -10.25 -7.90 7.80
CA LEU A 122 -11.47 -7.37 7.19
C LEU A 122 -12.26 -8.49 6.46
N PRO A 123 -13.54 -8.76 6.76
CA PRO A 123 -14.33 -9.73 5.99
C PRO A 123 -14.34 -9.43 4.49
N GLU A 124 -14.29 -10.47 3.65
CA GLU A 124 -14.06 -10.30 2.20
C GLU A 124 -15.18 -9.52 1.50
N ASP A 125 -16.43 -9.68 1.93
CA ASP A 125 -17.59 -8.94 1.43
C ASP A 125 -17.48 -7.43 1.69
N ARG A 126 -16.86 -7.03 2.80
CA ARG A 126 -16.62 -5.62 3.16
C ARG A 126 -15.64 -4.93 2.20
N LEU A 127 -14.76 -5.65 1.52
CA LEU A 127 -13.79 -5.05 0.59
C LEU A 127 -14.47 -4.28 -0.55
N THR A 128 -15.66 -4.74 -0.96
CA THR A 128 -16.41 -4.15 -2.08
C THR A 128 -17.52 -3.20 -1.64
N GLU A 129 -17.68 -2.98 -0.33
CA GLU A 129 -18.73 -2.12 0.19
C GLU A 129 -18.58 -0.68 -0.31
N TYR A 130 -19.72 -0.11 -0.71
CA TYR A 130 -19.80 1.21 -1.30
C TYR A 130 -20.84 2.07 -0.57
N HIS A 131 -20.38 3.15 0.05
CA HIS A 131 -21.22 4.07 0.83
C HIS A 131 -21.52 5.39 0.11
N GLY A 132 -21.55 5.40 -1.23
CA GLY A 132 -21.91 6.59 -1.99
C GLY A 132 -20.78 7.60 -2.24
N HIS A 133 -19.59 7.39 -1.68
CA HIS A 133 -18.45 8.30 -1.85
C HIS A 133 -17.69 8.03 -3.15
N ARG A 134 -17.36 9.10 -3.88
CA ARG A 134 -16.59 9.04 -5.13
C ARG A 134 -15.41 9.99 -5.12
N TRP A 135 -14.34 9.56 -5.78
CA TRP A 135 -13.25 10.44 -6.20
C TRP A 135 -13.32 10.62 -7.71
N LYS A 136 -13.70 11.81 -8.17
CA LYS A 136 -14.05 12.05 -9.58
C LYS A 136 -15.08 11.00 -10.05
N ARG A 137 -14.76 10.20 -11.06
CA ARG A 137 -15.64 9.13 -11.59
C ARG A 137 -15.54 7.81 -10.82
N TYR A 138 -14.54 7.62 -9.97
CA TYR A 138 -14.23 6.34 -9.34
C TYR A 138 -15.01 6.14 -8.05
N LYS A 139 -15.59 4.93 -7.88
CA LYS A 139 -16.22 4.53 -6.61
C LYS A 139 -15.12 4.31 -5.58
N ILE A 140 -15.41 4.73 -4.35
CA ILE A 140 -14.49 4.55 -3.23
C ILE A 140 -15.03 3.43 -2.36
N THR A 141 -14.27 2.34 -2.38
CA THR A 141 -14.44 1.12 -1.59
C THR A 141 -13.11 0.79 -0.93
N PRO A 142 -13.08 -0.04 0.12
CA PRO A 142 -11.82 -0.52 0.68
C PRO A 142 -10.89 -1.14 -0.37
N GLN A 143 -11.43 -1.99 -1.26
CA GLN A 143 -10.69 -2.55 -2.39
C GLN A 143 -10.03 -1.47 -3.26
N SER A 144 -10.76 -0.42 -3.63
CA SER A 144 -10.20 0.63 -4.51
C SER A 144 -9.06 1.42 -3.85
N MET A 145 -9.12 1.60 -2.53
CA MET A 145 -8.07 2.29 -1.77
C MET A 145 -6.82 1.41 -1.62
N LEU A 146 -7.01 0.11 -1.40
CA LEU A 146 -5.93 -0.87 -1.37
C LEU A 146 -5.25 -1.00 -2.74
N GLN A 147 -6.02 -1.01 -3.83
CA GLN A 147 -5.45 -0.99 -5.18
C GLN A 147 -4.62 0.28 -5.42
N ALA A 148 -5.11 1.45 -4.97
CA ALA A 148 -4.34 2.69 -5.09
C ALA A 148 -3.03 2.64 -4.30
N ALA A 149 -3.00 2.00 -3.12
CA ALA A 149 -1.77 1.81 -2.34
C ALA A 149 -0.78 0.88 -3.06
N ILE A 150 -1.27 -0.23 -3.65
CA ILE A 150 -0.46 -1.16 -4.46
C ILE A 150 0.17 -0.42 -5.66
N ASP A 151 -0.66 0.29 -6.43
CA ASP A 151 -0.21 1.02 -7.63
C ASP A 151 0.80 2.12 -7.26
N HIS A 152 0.63 2.75 -6.09
CA HIS A 152 1.51 3.79 -5.58
C HIS A 152 2.90 3.26 -5.22
N ASP A 153 2.99 2.11 -4.54
CA ASP A 153 4.28 1.47 -4.23
C ASP A 153 5.01 1.09 -5.53
N PHE A 154 4.33 0.49 -6.51
CA PHE A 154 4.93 0.17 -7.82
C PHE A 154 5.37 1.42 -8.60
N PHE A 155 4.62 2.52 -8.52
CA PHE A 155 5.04 3.78 -9.12
C PHE A 155 6.37 4.25 -8.52
N HIS A 156 6.54 4.18 -7.20
CA HIS A 156 7.79 4.58 -6.55
C HIS A 156 8.93 3.59 -6.81
N VAL A 157 8.66 2.30 -6.95
CA VAL A 157 9.65 1.31 -7.42
C VAL A 157 10.29 1.79 -8.72
N GLN A 158 9.46 2.17 -9.70
CA GLN A 158 9.95 2.66 -10.99
C GLN A 158 10.78 3.94 -10.84
N LYS A 159 10.33 4.90 -10.01
CA LYS A 159 11.05 6.16 -9.78
C LYS A 159 12.37 5.99 -9.06
N ILE A 160 12.44 5.08 -8.11
CA ILE A 160 13.68 4.77 -7.39
C ILE A 160 14.68 4.10 -8.33
N GLN A 161 14.22 3.12 -9.13
CA GLN A 161 15.09 2.47 -10.12
C GLN A 161 15.60 3.44 -11.19
N GLU A 162 14.74 4.33 -11.71
CA GLU A 162 15.12 5.37 -12.65
C GLU A 162 16.23 6.27 -12.08
N ALA A 163 16.10 6.70 -10.82
CA ALA A 163 17.08 7.55 -10.15
C ALA A 163 18.40 6.82 -9.86
N ALA A 164 18.34 5.56 -9.42
CA ALA A 164 19.51 4.75 -9.14
C ALA A 164 20.36 4.48 -10.39
N ASN A 165 19.72 4.31 -11.56
CA ASN A 165 20.40 4.06 -12.84
C ASN A 165 21.05 5.32 -13.47
N GLN A 166 20.76 6.51 -12.93
CA GLN A 166 21.30 7.78 -13.42
C GLN A 166 22.54 8.25 -12.65
N GLN A 167 23.00 7.47 -11.67
CA GLN A 167 24.26 7.67 -10.94
C GLN A 167 25.41 6.93 -11.62
#